data_AF-A0A2V9R0D7-F1
#
_entry.id   AF-A0A2V9R0D7-F1
#
_cell.length_a   1.000
_cell.length_b   1.000
_cell.length_c   1.000
_cell.angle_alpha   90.00
_cell.angle_beta   90.00
_cell.angle_gamma   90.00
#
_symmetry.space_group_name_H-M   'P 1'
#
loop_
_entity.id
_entity.type
_entity.pdbx_description
1 polymer ?
#
loop_
_entity_poly.entity_id
_entity_poly.type
_entity_poly.pdbx_seq_one_letter_code
_entity_poly.pdbx_strand_id
1 'polypeptide(L)'
;MRRKTADGAAERNLKMMHLALAIGLITVAIPIRLEAHWITIGWLVEGAVLLRVSDRIKSDLLGVFALASIVLGVGRLLIFDIASTRLIFNMRMAVYAIAVAVLAFTAHIASKRKTEDGRTIAAVAVIAMNALALIALTREITDYYFKQMYAGGPASGNWRAQQWSQVRSVEITRDFSYSALWMAYGAMLMIVGFWRSSAFVRWQALVLIAATTAKVFIYDTSQLDHVYRILSFIALGVLLLAVSFAYQRDWLKLPTRKTPEAGD
;
A
#
# COMPACT_ATOMS: atom_id res chain seq x y z
N MET A 1 4.29 36.35 40.94
CA MET A 1 3.80 36.01 39.58
C MET A 1 4.13 34.59 39.10
N ARG A 2 5.16 33.89 39.62
CA ARG A 2 5.62 32.56 39.14
C ARG A 2 4.71 31.35 39.45
N ARG A 3 3.77 31.45 40.41
CA ARG A 3 2.87 30.35 40.83
C ARG A 3 1.70 30.11 39.85
N LYS A 4 1.10 31.19 39.33
CA LYS A 4 -0.06 31.13 38.41
C LYS A 4 0.24 30.39 37.09
N THR A 5 1.48 30.46 36.62
CA THR A 5 1.93 29.78 35.39
C THR A 5 2.16 28.29 35.59
N ALA A 6 2.54 27.85 36.80
CA ALA A 6 2.76 26.45 37.12
C ALA A 6 1.43 25.69 37.25
N ASP A 7 0.42 26.27 37.92
CA ASP A 7 -0.90 25.67 38.06
C ASP A 7 -1.60 25.50 36.70
N GLY A 8 -1.50 26.48 35.80
CA GLY A 8 -2.08 26.39 34.46
C GLY A 8 -1.40 25.37 33.54
N ALA A 9 -0.09 25.12 33.73
CA ALA A 9 0.61 24.05 33.02
C ALA A 9 0.19 22.67 33.54
N ALA A 10 0.07 22.52 34.87
CA ALA A 10 -0.39 21.29 35.50
C ALA A 10 -1.83 20.94 35.09
N GLU A 11 -2.75 21.91 35.07
CA GLU A 11 -4.14 21.70 34.67
C GLU A 11 -4.26 21.25 33.20
N ARG A 12 -3.47 21.84 32.30
CA ARG A 12 -3.43 21.45 30.88
C ARG A 12 -2.87 20.04 30.70
N ASN A 13 -1.80 19.70 31.41
CA ASN A 13 -1.24 18.34 31.37
C ASN A 13 -2.25 17.31 31.88
N LEU A 14 -2.92 17.63 32.99
CA LEU A 14 -3.96 16.78 33.54
C LEU A 14 -5.10 16.55 32.54
N LYS A 15 -5.59 17.60 31.87
CA LYS A 15 -6.62 17.47 30.80
C LYS A 15 -6.14 16.59 29.64
N MET A 16 -4.89 16.73 29.20
CA MET A 16 -4.34 15.87 28.15
C MET A 16 -4.21 14.41 28.59
N MET A 17 -3.84 14.14 29.84
CA MET A 17 -3.77 12.78 30.38
C MET A 17 -5.15 12.13 30.47
N HIS A 18 -6.19 12.86 30.90
CA HIS A 18 -7.56 12.34 30.91
C HIS A 18 -8.07 12.06 29.50
N LEU A 19 -7.77 12.93 28.54
CA LEU A 19 -8.15 12.72 27.14
C LEU A 19 -7.44 11.49 26.55
N ALA A 20 -6.14 11.33 26.80
CA ALA A 20 -5.37 10.16 26.37
C ALA A 20 -5.91 8.87 27.00
N LEU A 21 -6.27 8.89 28.28
CA LEU A 21 -6.88 7.77 28.97
C LEU A 21 -8.24 7.41 28.35
N ALA A 22 -9.11 8.40 28.09
CA ALA A 22 -10.40 8.18 27.46
C ALA A 22 -10.25 7.55 26.06
N ILE A 23 -9.29 8.03 25.27
CA ILE A 23 -8.98 7.47 23.95
C ILE A 23 -8.47 6.04 24.08
N GLY A 24 -7.50 5.78 24.96
CA GLY A 24 -6.97 4.43 25.17
C GLY A 24 -8.06 3.44 25.59
N LEU A 25 -8.99 3.86 26.46
CA LEU A 25 -10.14 3.05 26.85
C LEU A 25 -11.07 2.76 25.65
N ILE A 26 -11.33 3.73 24.77
CA ILE A 26 -12.12 3.52 23.56
C ILE A 26 -11.42 2.54 22.61
N THR A 27 -10.13 2.73 22.36
CA THR A 27 -9.35 1.85 21.48
C THR A 27 -9.36 0.39 21.97
N VAL A 28 -9.36 0.17 23.29
CA VAL A 28 -9.46 -1.17 23.92
C VAL A 28 -10.91 -1.68 23.96
N ALA A 29 -11.90 -0.80 24.08
CA ALA A 29 -13.31 -1.20 24.09
C ALA A 29 -13.77 -1.75 22.72
N ILE A 30 -13.22 -1.23 21.62
CA ILE A 30 -13.54 -1.66 20.24
C ILE A 30 -13.41 -3.18 20.05
N PRO A 31 -12.24 -3.81 20.29
CA PRO A 31 -12.09 -5.26 20.12
C PRO A 31 -12.92 -6.10 21.10
N ILE A 32 -13.32 -5.53 22.25
CA ILE A 32 -14.14 -6.24 23.25
C ILE A 32 -15.62 -6.28 22.83
N ARG A 33 -16.11 -5.21 22.20
CA ARG A 33 -17.54 -5.03 21.89
C ARG A 33 -17.92 -5.42 20.47
N LEU A 34 -17.00 -5.30 19.52
CA LEU A 34 -17.29 -5.45 18.10
C LEU A 34 -16.83 -6.81 17.57
N GLU A 35 -17.58 -7.35 16.62
CA GLU A 35 -17.26 -8.63 15.99
C GLU A 35 -16.55 -8.43 14.64
N ALA A 36 -15.60 -9.32 14.36
CA ALA A 36 -14.94 -9.49 13.06
C ALA A 36 -14.57 -8.15 12.39
N HIS A 37 -15.23 -7.75 11.32
CA HIS A 37 -14.90 -6.60 10.47
C HIS A 37 -14.96 -5.25 11.19
N TRP A 38 -15.91 -5.12 12.13
CA TRP A 38 -16.21 -3.86 12.78
C TRP A 38 -15.07 -3.35 13.66
N ILE A 39 -14.22 -4.24 14.18
CA ILE A 39 -13.03 -3.87 14.94
C ILE A 39 -12.06 -3.07 14.06
N THR A 40 -11.77 -3.54 12.84
CA THR A 40 -10.85 -2.85 11.91
C THR A 40 -11.42 -1.50 11.50
N ILE A 41 -12.72 -1.45 11.17
CA ILE A 41 -13.38 -0.19 10.82
C ILE A 41 -13.31 0.79 12.00
N GLY A 42 -13.56 0.30 13.22
CA GLY A 42 -13.48 1.08 14.45
C GLY A 42 -12.13 1.78 14.61
N TRP A 43 -11.03 1.02 14.58
CA TRP A 43 -9.68 1.60 14.72
C TRP A 43 -9.32 2.55 13.57
N LEU A 44 -9.67 2.23 12.33
CA LEU A 44 -9.41 3.11 11.19
C LEU A 44 -10.16 4.44 11.29
N VAL A 45 -11.44 4.40 11.67
CA VAL A 45 -12.29 5.59 11.83
C VAL A 45 -11.85 6.41 13.04
N GLU A 46 -11.60 5.76 14.18
CA GLU A 46 -11.07 6.40 15.39
C GLU A 46 -9.75 7.11 15.07
N GLY A 47 -8.81 6.41 14.46
CA GLY A 47 -7.51 6.97 14.05
C GLY A 47 -7.66 8.17 13.11
N ALA A 48 -8.55 8.10 12.11
CA ALA A 48 -8.79 9.23 11.20
C ALA A 48 -9.37 10.46 11.93
N VAL A 49 -10.33 10.25 12.84
CA VAL A 49 -10.92 11.33 13.65
C VAL A 49 -9.86 11.95 14.56
N LEU A 50 -9.09 11.12 15.28
CA LEU A 50 -8.01 11.57 16.15
C LEU A 50 -6.94 12.35 15.39
N LEU A 51 -6.58 11.90 14.19
CA LEU A 51 -5.59 12.60 13.36
C LEU A 51 -6.10 14.00 12.98
N ARG A 52 -7.38 14.10 12.61
CA ARG A 52 -8.00 15.38 12.26
C ARG A 52 -8.05 16.34 13.46
N VAL A 53 -8.33 15.83 14.65
CA VAL A 53 -8.36 16.61 15.90
C VAL A 53 -6.95 16.99 16.34
N SER A 54 -5.98 16.07 16.26
CA SER A 54 -4.55 16.31 16.52
C SER A 54 -4.05 17.49 15.69
N ASP A 55 -4.39 17.53 14.41
CA ASP A 55 -3.99 18.61 13.50
C ASP A 55 -4.63 19.96 13.85
N ARG A 56 -5.88 19.98 14.35
CA ARG A 56 -6.54 21.23 14.80
C ARG A 56 -5.93 21.78 16.08
N ILE A 57 -5.65 20.90 17.04
CA ILE A 57 -5.19 21.27 18.39
C ILE A 57 -3.65 21.37 18.44
N LYS A 58 -2.95 20.96 17.37
CA LYS A 58 -1.49 20.87 17.27
C LYS A 58 -0.90 20.05 18.44
N SER A 59 -1.53 18.91 18.74
CA SER A 59 -1.10 18.01 19.82
C SER A 59 -0.40 16.78 19.24
N ASP A 60 0.88 16.63 19.57
CA ASP A 60 1.71 15.51 19.12
C ASP A 60 1.27 14.20 19.76
N LEU A 61 0.92 14.22 21.05
CA LEU A 61 0.39 13.06 21.78
C LEU A 61 -0.82 12.45 21.06
N LEU A 62 -1.78 13.30 20.68
CA LEU A 62 -2.99 12.87 19.98
C LEU A 62 -2.67 12.34 18.57
N GLY A 63 -1.62 12.88 17.95
CA GLY A 63 -1.11 12.40 16.66
C GLY A 63 -0.52 11.00 16.76
N VAL A 64 0.21 10.71 17.84
CA VAL A 64 0.76 9.36 18.10
C VAL A 64 -0.37 8.35 18.30
N PHE A 65 -1.39 8.66 19.10
CA PHE A 65 -2.56 7.78 19.28
C PHE A 65 -3.32 7.57 17.97
N ALA A 66 -3.48 8.62 17.16
CA ALA A 66 -4.11 8.52 15.85
C ALA A 66 -3.36 7.55 14.93
N LEU A 67 -2.03 7.72 14.82
CA LEU A 67 -1.19 6.84 13.99
C LEU A 67 -1.17 5.41 14.53
N ALA A 68 -1.08 5.23 15.85
CA ALA A 68 -1.13 3.91 16.48
C ALA A 68 -2.43 3.17 16.14
N SER A 69 -3.58 3.84 16.25
CA SER A 69 -4.88 3.24 15.91
C SER A 69 -4.98 2.87 14.42
N ILE A 70 -4.49 3.74 13.52
CA ILE A 70 -4.44 3.43 12.07
C ILE A 70 -3.53 2.22 11.80
N VAL A 71 -2.35 2.15 12.40
CA VAL A 71 -1.40 1.04 12.24
C VAL A 71 -1.99 -0.26 12.77
N LEU A 72 -2.69 -0.24 13.91
CA LEU A 72 -3.40 -1.40 14.44
C LEU A 72 -4.51 -1.87 13.50
N GLY A 73 -5.31 -0.92 12.96
CA GLY A 73 -6.35 -1.21 11.97
C GLY A 73 -5.80 -1.88 10.71
N VAL A 74 -4.76 -1.30 10.12
CA VAL A 74 -4.11 -1.83 8.91
C VAL A 74 -3.41 -3.16 9.20
N GLY A 75 -2.68 -3.27 10.30
CA GLY A 75 -1.98 -4.49 10.69
C GLY A 75 -2.94 -5.66 10.89
N ARG A 76 -4.05 -5.42 11.60
CA ARG A 76 -5.10 -6.43 11.76
C ARG A 76 -5.70 -6.85 10.43
N LEU A 77 -6.00 -5.91 9.54
CA LEU A 77 -6.55 -6.20 8.20
C LEU A 77 -5.65 -7.12 7.38
N LEU A 78 -4.32 -7.00 7.55
CA LEU A 78 -3.35 -7.82 6.83
C LEU A 78 -3.15 -9.22 7.45
N ILE A 79 -3.25 -9.31 8.77
CA ILE A 79 -3.04 -10.57 9.51
C ILE A 79 -4.29 -11.45 9.49
N PHE A 80 -5.46 -10.86 9.70
CA PHE A 80 -6.71 -11.59 9.82
C PHE A 80 -7.50 -11.48 8.52
N ASP A 81 -7.53 -12.59 7.78
CA ASP A 81 -8.29 -12.65 6.55
C ASP A 81 -9.80 -12.67 6.82
N ILE A 82 -10.51 -11.94 5.97
CA ILE A 82 -11.96 -11.85 5.97
C ILE A 82 -12.43 -12.78 4.87
N ALA A 83 -12.92 -13.95 5.24
CA ALA A 83 -13.51 -14.87 4.29
C ALA A 83 -14.70 -14.21 3.58
N SER A 84 -14.73 -14.26 2.25
CA SER A 84 -15.84 -13.71 1.48
C SER A 84 -16.39 -14.64 0.42
N THR A 85 -17.72 -14.74 0.39
CA THR A 85 -18.45 -15.58 -0.56
C THR A 85 -18.75 -14.85 -1.87
N ARG A 86 -18.82 -13.51 -1.89
CA ARG A 86 -19.10 -12.70 -3.10
C ARG A 86 -17.82 -12.06 -3.66
N LEU A 87 -17.73 -11.99 -4.99
CA LEU A 87 -16.63 -11.34 -5.71
C LEU A 87 -16.87 -9.84 -5.84
N ILE A 88 -15.82 -9.04 -5.65
CA ILE A 88 -15.71 -7.58 -5.84
C ILE A 88 -16.59 -6.76 -4.87
N PHE A 89 -17.90 -7.04 -4.79
CA PHE A 89 -18.84 -6.38 -3.90
C PHE A 89 -18.98 -7.15 -2.59
N ASN A 90 -17.91 -7.12 -1.80
CA ASN A 90 -17.89 -7.76 -0.49
C ASN A 90 -17.44 -6.82 0.63
N MET A 91 -17.73 -7.24 1.87
CA MET A 91 -17.37 -6.50 3.07
C MET A 91 -15.86 -6.31 3.20
N ARG A 92 -15.05 -7.29 2.76
CA ARG A 92 -13.58 -7.18 2.78
C ARG A 92 -13.12 -6.00 1.91
N MET A 93 -13.60 -5.90 0.67
CA MET A 93 -13.27 -4.84 -0.26
C MET A 93 -13.73 -3.48 0.28
N ALA A 94 -14.89 -3.42 0.96
CA ALA A 94 -15.32 -2.22 1.65
C ALA A 94 -14.34 -1.80 2.76
N VAL A 95 -13.86 -2.74 3.59
CA VAL A 95 -12.87 -2.47 4.65
C VAL A 95 -11.52 -2.02 4.05
N TYR A 96 -11.05 -2.65 2.97
CA TYR A 96 -9.85 -2.20 2.26
C TYR A 96 -10.03 -0.80 1.66
N ALA A 97 -11.19 -0.50 1.07
CA ALA A 97 -11.49 0.84 0.54
C ALA A 97 -11.48 1.90 1.65
N ILE A 98 -12.05 1.58 2.83
CA ILE A 98 -11.98 2.46 4.01
C ILE A 98 -10.52 2.66 4.45
N ALA A 99 -9.72 1.60 4.53
CA ALA A 99 -8.30 1.70 4.91
C ALA A 99 -7.50 2.57 3.94
N VAL A 100 -7.69 2.37 2.63
CA VAL A 100 -7.08 3.18 1.57
C VAL A 100 -7.51 4.64 1.69
N ALA A 101 -8.79 4.92 1.94
CA ALA A 101 -9.30 6.27 2.13
C ALA A 101 -8.69 6.95 3.38
N VAL A 102 -8.57 6.21 4.48
CA VAL A 102 -7.96 6.70 5.74
C VAL A 102 -6.46 6.99 5.56
N LEU A 103 -5.73 6.15 4.83
CA LEU A 103 -4.33 6.42 4.50
C LEU A 103 -4.17 7.60 3.54
N ALA A 104 -5.05 7.74 2.53
CA ALA A 104 -5.07 8.90 1.65
C ALA A 104 -5.36 10.20 2.43
N PHE A 105 -6.29 10.15 3.38
CA PHE A 105 -6.59 11.26 4.28
C PHE A 105 -5.39 11.60 5.19
N THR A 106 -4.72 10.58 5.69
CA THR A 106 -3.49 10.71 6.50
C THR A 106 -2.38 11.38 5.70
N ALA A 107 -2.15 10.93 4.47
CA ALA A 107 -1.18 11.54 3.56
C ALA A 107 -1.54 13.00 3.25
N HIS A 108 -2.82 13.32 3.04
CA HIS A 108 -3.28 14.68 2.78
C HIS A 108 -3.02 15.61 3.97
N ILE A 109 -3.35 15.20 5.20
CA ILE A 109 -3.07 16.00 6.40
C ILE A 109 -1.56 16.13 6.63
N ALA A 110 -0.82 15.02 6.59
CA ALA A 110 0.61 15.00 6.86
C ALA A 110 1.42 15.83 5.85
N SER A 111 1.00 15.85 4.58
CA SER A 111 1.62 16.66 3.51
C SER A 111 1.55 18.18 3.75
N LYS A 112 0.59 18.65 4.56
CA LYS A 112 0.46 20.07 4.93
C LYS A 112 1.42 20.47 6.05
N ARG A 113 1.98 19.50 6.78
CA ARG A 113 2.96 19.76 7.83
C ARG A 113 4.32 20.02 7.18
N LYS A 114 4.96 21.14 7.52
CA LYS A 114 6.30 21.51 7.01
C LYS A 114 7.45 20.80 7.75
N THR A 115 7.13 19.97 8.73
CA THR A 115 8.08 19.17 9.52
C THR A 115 8.57 17.96 8.73
N GLU A 116 9.80 17.52 8.99
CA GLU A 116 10.39 16.31 8.41
C GLU A 116 9.52 15.06 8.68
N ASP A 117 9.08 14.88 9.93
CA ASP A 117 8.17 13.80 10.33
C ASP A 117 6.88 13.77 9.51
N GLY A 118 6.31 14.94 9.21
CA GLY A 118 5.10 15.07 8.40
C GLY A 118 5.30 14.58 6.96
N ARG A 119 6.45 14.87 6.37
CA ARG A 119 6.81 14.38 5.02
C ARG A 119 7.00 12.87 5.02
N THR A 120 7.66 12.32 6.04
CA THR A 120 7.85 10.87 6.19
C THR A 120 6.53 10.15 6.38
N ILE A 121 5.66 10.64 7.26
CA ILE A 121 4.31 10.08 7.48
C ILE A 121 3.49 10.12 6.18
N ALA A 122 3.55 11.23 5.44
CA ALA A 122 2.85 11.34 4.16
C ALA A 122 3.37 10.34 3.13
N ALA A 123 4.69 10.20 3.00
CA ALA A 123 5.31 9.24 2.09
C ALA A 123 4.94 7.79 2.44
N VAL A 124 5.05 7.43 3.72
CA VAL A 124 4.68 6.09 4.23
C VAL A 124 3.20 5.80 3.99
N ALA A 125 2.30 6.77 4.26
CA ALA A 125 0.88 6.61 4.02
C ALA A 125 0.55 6.41 2.53
N VAL A 126 1.24 7.13 1.63
CA VAL A 126 1.08 6.96 0.16
C VAL A 126 1.58 5.58 -0.30
N ILE A 127 2.72 5.10 0.22
CA ILE A 127 3.20 3.75 -0.09
C ILE A 127 2.20 2.71 0.42
N ALA A 128 1.78 2.83 1.68
CA ALA A 128 0.87 1.90 2.33
C ALA A 128 -0.49 1.85 1.62
N MET A 129 -1.05 2.99 1.18
CA MET A 129 -2.33 2.98 0.47
C MET A 129 -2.23 2.26 -0.88
N ASN A 130 -1.14 2.44 -1.62
CA ASN A 130 -0.94 1.77 -2.91
C ASN A 130 -0.70 0.27 -2.72
N ALA A 131 0.08 -0.11 -1.71
CA ALA A 131 0.30 -1.50 -1.35
C ALA A 131 -1.01 -2.18 -0.92
N LEU A 132 -1.81 -1.54 -0.07
CA LEU A 132 -3.11 -2.08 0.35
C LEU A 132 -4.09 -2.22 -0.82
N ALA A 133 -4.15 -1.25 -1.72
CA ALA A 133 -4.99 -1.34 -2.91
C ALA A 133 -4.58 -2.53 -3.80
N LEU A 134 -3.29 -2.72 -4.02
CA LEU A 134 -2.77 -3.85 -4.79
C LEU A 134 -3.04 -5.20 -4.10
N ILE A 135 -2.88 -5.26 -2.77
CA ILE A 135 -3.19 -6.46 -1.97
C ILE A 135 -4.68 -6.79 -2.06
N ALA A 136 -5.56 -5.79 -1.94
CA ALA A 136 -7.01 -5.98 -2.03
C ALA A 136 -7.39 -6.60 -3.38
N LEU A 137 -6.89 -6.04 -4.49
CA LEU A 137 -7.14 -6.57 -5.84
C LEU A 137 -6.55 -7.97 -6.03
N THR A 138 -5.36 -8.22 -5.49
CA THR A 138 -4.72 -9.55 -5.56
C THR A 138 -5.56 -10.60 -4.83
N ARG A 139 -6.08 -10.27 -3.64
CA ARG A 139 -6.95 -11.14 -2.84
C ARG A 139 -8.25 -11.48 -3.56
N GLU A 140 -8.86 -10.53 -4.29
CA GLU A 140 -10.06 -10.82 -5.10
C GLU A 140 -9.77 -11.84 -6.21
N ILE A 141 -8.62 -11.73 -6.87
CA ILE A 141 -8.17 -12.72 -7.86
C ILE A 141 -7.92 -14.07 -7.18
N THR A 142 -7.24 -14.09 -6.03
CA THR A 142 -7.00 -15.33 -5.26
C THR A 142 -8.31 -16.05 -4.97
N ASP A 143 -9.30 -15.34 -4.46
CA ASP A 143 -10.59 -15.91 -4.08
C ASP A 143 -11.40 -16.43 -5.28
N TYR A 144 -11.34 -15.73 -6.41
CA TYR A 144 -11.95 -16.16 -7.66
C TYR A 144 -11.44 -17.54 -8.07
N TYR A 145 -10.11 -17.67 -8.16
CA TYR A 145 -9.47 -18.91 -8.60
C TYR A 145 -9.55 -20.00 -7.53
N PHE A 146 -9.50 -19.66 -6.25
CA PHE A 146 -9.71 -20.62 -5.15
C PHE A 146 -11.09 -21.28 -5.28
N LYS A 147 -12.16 -20.50 -5.49
CA LYS A 147 -13.50 -21.05 -5.71
C LYS A 147 -13.57 -21.98 -6.92
N GLN A 148 -12.88 -21.66 -8.02
CA GLN A 148 -12.84 -22.53 -9.19
C GLN A 148 -12.09 -23.84 -8.94
N MET A 149 -10.97 -23.80 -8.20
CA MET A 149 -10.19 -24.99 -7.87
C MET A 149 -10.99 -25.98 -7.02
N TYR A 150 -11.76 -25.50 -6.04
CA TYR A 150 -12.49 -26.36 -5.11
C TYR A 150 -13.94 -26.66 -5.52
N ALA A 151 -14.55 -25.89 -6.43
CA ALA A 151 -15.87 -26.21 -6.98
C ALA A 151 -15.87 -27.50 -7.83
N GLY A 152 -14.72 -27.91 -8.37
CA GLY A 152 -14.54 -29.18 -9.09
C GLY A 152 -13.95 -30.33 -8.26
N GLY A 153 -13.72 -30.12 -6.95
CA GLY A 153 -13.09 -31.10 -6.07
C GLY A 153 -14.00 -32.31 -5.77
N PRO A 154 -13.44 -33.52 -5.58
CA PRO A 154 -14.24 -34.72 -5.34
C PRO A 154 -14.97 -34.62 -4.00
N ALA A 155 -16.30 -34.78 -4.02
CA ALA A 155 -17.15 -34.82 -2.82
C ALA A 155 -16.78 -35.94 -1.83
N SER A 156 -15.99 -36.93 -2.28
CA SER A 156 -15.64 -38.15 -1.53
C SER A 156 -14.15 -38.27 -1.16
N GLY A 157 -13.34 -37.20 -1.26
CA GLY A 157 -11.93 -37.20 -0.84
C GLY A 157 -10.94 -37.98 -1.74
N ASN A 158 -11.42 -38.63 -2.81
CA ASN A 158 -10.60 -39.41 -3.73
C ASN A 158 -10.15 -38.57 -4.93
N TRP A 159 -8.92 -38.08 -4.90
CA TRP A 159 -8.31 -37.28 -5.97
C TRP A 159 -7.82 -38.17 -7.12
N ARG A 160 -8.49 -38.10 -8.29
CA ARG A 160 -8.07 -38.80 -9.51
C ARG A 160 -6.96 -38.05 -10.25
N ALA A 161 -6.07 -38.76 -10.96
CA ALA A 161 -4.97 -38.19 -11.76
C ALA A 161 -5.39 -37.01 -12.67
N GLN A 162 -6.58 -37.09 -13.27
CA GLN A 162 -7.15 -36.06 -14.16
C GLN A 162 -7.56 -34.76 -13.42
N GLN A 163 -7.80 -34.81 -12.10
CA GLN A 163 -8.09 -33.63 -11.28
C GLN A 163 -6.80 -32.87 -10.91
N TRP A 164 -5.67 -33.57 -10.75
CA TRP A 164 -4.37 -32.95 -10.51
C TRP A 164 -3.93 -32.06 -11.68
N SER A 165 -4.21 -32.47 -12.93
CA SER A 165 -3.94 -31.65 -14.11
C SER A 165 -4.86 -30.43 -14.20
N GLN A 166 -6.13 -30.55 -13.78
CA GLN A 166 -7.06 -29.42 -13.74
C GLN A 166 -6.63 -28.37 -12.72
N VAL A 167 -6.31 -28.77 -11.48
CA VAL A 167 -5.84 -27.83 -10.43
C VAL A 167 -4.57 -27.09 -10.88
N ARG A 168 -3.62 -27.79 -11.53
CA ARG A 168 -2.40 -27.17 -12.05
C ARG A 168 -2.68 -26.12 -13.13
N SER A 169 -3.62 -26.37 -14.04
CA SER A 169 -3.96 -25.40 -15.10
C SER A 169 -4.59 -24.11 -14.55
N VAL A 170 -5.43 -24.24 -13.52
CA VAL A 170 -6.04 -23.10 -12.83
C VAL A 170 -5.00 -22.32 -12.05
N GLU A 171 -3.99 -22.98 -11.48
CA GLU A 171 -2.87 -22.33 -10.78
C GLU A 171 -2.02 -21.48 -11.73
N ILE A 172 -1.70 -22.00 -12.91
CA ILE A 172 -0.95 -21.26 -13.94
C ILE A 172 -1.73 -20.02 -14.39
N THR A 173 -3.04 -20.17 -14.61
CA THR A 173 -3.90 -19.05 -15.05
C THR A 173 -4.03 -17.98 -13.96
N ARG A 174 -4.09 -18.39 -12.69
CA ARG A 174 -4.07 -17.49 -11.54
C ARG A 174 -2.77 -16.71 -11.46
N ASP A 175 -1.63 -17.38 -11.61
CA ASP A 175 -0.32 -16.74 -11.52
C ASP A 175 -0.08 -15.74 -12.67
N PHE A 176 -0.57 -16.05 -13.87
CA PHE A 176 -0.62 -15.11 -14.99
C PHE A 176 -1.51 -13.90 -14.67
N SER A 177 -2.68 -14.12 -14.06
CA SER A 177 -3.60 -13.04 -13.67
C SER A 177 -2.99 -12.10 -12.62
N TYR A 178 -2.19 -12.62 -11.68
CA TYR A 178 -1.46 -11.78 -10.73
C TYR A 178 -0.44 -10.88 -11.43
N SER A 179 0.34 -11.43 -12.36
CA SER A 179 1.33 -10.66 -13.12
C SER A 179 0.66 -9.60 -14.00
N ALA A 180 -0.45 -9.94 -14.67
CA ALA A 180 -1.24 -9.00 -15.44
C ALA A 180 -1.81 -7.87 -14.57
N LEU A 181 -2.33 -8.20 -13.38
CA LEU A 181 -2.84 -7.20 -12.42
C LEU A 181 -1.72 -6.25 -11.98
N TRP A 182 -0.56 -6.76 -11.56
CA TRP A 182 0.54 -5.92 -11.08
C TRP A 182 1.08 -5.01 -12.19
N MET A 183 1.15 -5.52 -13.42
CA MET A 183 1.55 -4.74 -14.59
C MET A 183 0.55 -3.65 -14.93
N ALA A 184 -0.76 -3.98 -14.95
CA ALA A 184 -1.82 -3.01 -15.19
C ALA A 184 -1.87 -1.93 -14.10
N TYR A 185 -1.73 -2.32 -12.83
CA TYR A 185 -1.69 -1.39 -11.71
C TYR A 185 -0.43 -0.50 -11.75
N GLY A 186 0.72 -1.06 -12.09
CA GLY A 186 1.96 -0.30 -12.31
C GLY A 186 1.82 0.73 -13.45
N ALA A 187 1.22 0.34 -14.57
CA ALA A 187 0.93 1.25 -15.68
C ALA A 187 -0.04 2.36 -15.27
N MET A 188 -1.11 2.01 -14.54
CA MET A 188 -2.06 2.99 -13.98
C MET A 188 -1.36 4.00 -13.06
N LEU A 189 -0.52 3.52 -12.12
CA LEU A 189 0.27 4.39 -11.24
C LEU A 189 1.23 5.28 -12.04
N MET A 190 1.81 4.78 -13.13
CA MET A 190 2.68 5.56 -14.00
C MET A 190 1.91 6.73 -14.62
N ILE A 191 0.74 6.46 -15.20
CA ILE A 191 -0.14 7.47 -15.80
C ILE A 191 -0.54 8.52 -14.75
N VAL A 192 -0.99 8.08 -13.57
CA VAL A 192 -1.35 8.97 -12.46
C VAL A 192 -0.14 9.78 -11.98
N GLY A 193 1.04 9.18 -11.94
CA GLY A 193 2.29 9.83 -11.54
C GLY A 193 2.69 10.97 -12.48
N PHE A 194 2.49 10.80 -13.79
CA PHE A 194 2.67 11.87 -14.77
C PHE A 194 1.57 12.95 -14.67
N TRP A 195 0.30 12.56 -14.57
CA TRP A 195 -0.81 13.51 -14.43
C TRP A 195 -0.72 14.38 -13.18
N ARG A 196 -0.22 13.82 -12.06
CA ARG A 196 -0.02 14.57 -10.82
C ARG A 196 1.38 15.18 -10.70
N SER A 197 2.22 15.08 -11.72
CA SER A 197 3.62 15.53 -11.71
C SER A 197 4.42 15.03 -10.49
N SER A 198 4.07 13.86 -9.95
CA SER A 198 4.68 13.32 -8.73
C SER A 198 5.79 12.35 -9.07
N ALA A 199 7.05 12.75 -8.85
CA ALA A 199 8.19 11.85 -8.96
C ALA A 199 8.05 10.62 -8.05
N PHE A 200 7.51 10.81 -6.85
CA PHE A 200 7.36 9.73 -5.87
C PHE A 200 6.42 8.62 -6.32
N VAL A 201 5.28 8.96 -6.94
CA VAL A 201 4.34 7.97 -7.47
C VAL A 201 4.92 7.26 -8.70
N ARG A 202 5.66 7.99 -9.55
CA ARG A 202 6.38 7.39 -10.70
C ARG A 202 7.42 6.37 -10.25
N TRP A 203 8.18 6.65 -9.20
CA TRP A 203 9.14 5.69 -8.63
C TRP A 203 8.45 4.43 -8.10
N GLN A 204 7.31 4.55 -7.43
CA GLN A 204 6.52 3.38 -7.02
C GLN A 204 6.05 2.54 -8.22
N ALA A 205 5.58 3.21 -9.29
CA ALA A 205 5.20 2.54 -10.52
C ALA A 205 6.38 1.80 -11.17
N LEU A 206 7.55 2.45 -11.28
CA LEU A 206 8.76 1.84 -11.82
C LEU A 206 9.19 0.62 -11.01
N VAL A 207 9.23 0.72 -9.69
CA VAL A 207 9.60 -0.39 -8.80
C VAL A 207 8.62 -1.55 -8.98
N LEU A 208 7.31 -1.29 -9.02
CA LEU A 208 6.31 -2.33 -9.20
C LEU A 208 6.42 -3.01 -10.57
N ILE A 209 6.59 -2.23 -11.64
CA ILE A 209 6.77 -2.77 -13.00
C ILE A 209 8.05 -3.61 -13.07
N ALA A 210 9.17 -3.09 -12.57
CA ALA A 210 10.44 -3.81 -12.54
C ALA A 210 10.33 -5.12 -11.74
N ALA A 211 9.70 -5.10 -10.57
CA ALA A 211 9.46 -6.29 -9.76
C ALA A 211 8.56 -7.30 -10.49
N THR A 212 7.53 -6.83 -11.19
CA THR A 212 6.62 -7.69 -11.98
C THR A 212 7.37 -8.33 -13.15
N THR A 213 8.13 -7.55 -13.91
CA THR A 213 8.94 -8.05 -15.03
C THR A 213 9.98 -9.05 -14.54
N ALA A 214 10.69 -8.76 -13.44
CA ALA A 214 11.65 -9.69 -12.86
C ALA A 214 10.97 -10.99 -12.40
N LYS A 215 9.80 -10.91 -11.76
CA LYS A 215 9.02 -12.09 -11.35
C LYS A 215 8.62 -12.94 -12.54
N VAL A 216 8.01 -12.34 -13.57
CA VAL A 216 7.58 -13.02 -14.80
C VAL A 216 8.78 -13.68 -15.46
N PHE A 217 9.88 -12.94 -15.56
CA PHE A 217 11.10 -13.46 -16.16
C PHE A 217 11.65 -14.66 -15.38
N ILE A 218 11.78 -14.59 -14.06
CA ILE A 218 12.28 -15.70 -13.24
C ILE A 218 11.36 -16.92 -13.32
N TYR A 219 10.05 -16.72 -13.28
CA TYR A 219 9.07 -17.80 -13.28
C TYR A 219 8.93 -18.43 -14.68
N ASP A 220 8.76 -17.63 -15.72
CA ASP A 220 8.57 -18.11 -17.08
C ASP A 220 9.86 -18.73 -17.64
N THR A 221 11.05 -18.14 -17.38
CA THR A 221 12.33 -18.75 -17.82
C THR A 221 12.76 -19.97 -17.01
N SER A 222 12.15 -20.23 -15.85
CA SER A 222 12.43 -21.45 -15.09
C SER A 222 11.94 -22.71 -15.79
N GLN A 223 10.93 -22.57 -16.66
CA GLN A 223 10.33 -23.65 -17.44
C GLN A 223 11.03 -23.87 -18.79
N LEU A 224 11.94 -22.97 -19.19
CA LEU A 224 12.75 -23.13 -20.39
C LEU A 224 13.99 -23.98 -20.09
N ASP A 225 14.45 -24.73 -21.10
CA ASP A 225 15.70 -25.49 -21.03
C ASP A 225 16.87 -24.59 -20.59
N HIS A 226 17.85 -25.19 -19.90
CA HIS A 226 18.95 -24.49 -19.24
C HIS A 226 19.67 -23.47 -20.13
N VAL A 227 19.82 -23.75 -21.43
CA VAL A 227 20.46 -22.86 -22.41
C VAL A 227 19.64 -21.59 -22.65
N TYR A 228 18.34 -21.71 -22.87
CA TYR A 228 17.47 -20.56 -23.11
C TYR A 228 17.36 -19.67 -21.89
N ARG A 229 17.35 -20.26 -20.68
CA ARG A 229 17.40 -19.50 -19.43
C ARG A 229 18.63 -18.58 -19.38
N ILE A 230 19.82 -19.11 -19.69
CA ILE A 230 21.06 -18.31 -19.71
C ILE A 230 20.98 -17.20 -20.76
N LEU A 231 20.56 -17.54 -21.98
CA LEU A 231 20.44 -16.57 -23.08
C LEU A 231 19.46 -15.44 -22.76
N SER A 232 18.31 -15.75 -22.16
CA SER A 232 17.34 -14.75 -21.75
C SER A 232 17.94 -13.79 -20.71
N PHE A 233 18.70 -14.29 -19.71
CA PHE A 233 19.31 -13.41 -18.70
C PHE A 233 20.34 -12.47 -19.31
N ILE A 234 21.13 -12.96 -20.27
CA ILE A 234 22.08 -12.13 -21.02
C ILE A 234 21.34 -11.05 -21.81
N ALA A 235 20.29 -11.43 -22.54
CA ALA A 235 19.48 -10.48 -23.32
C ALA A 235 18.85 -9.41 -22.43
N LEU A 236 18.31 -9.79 -21.27
CA LEU A 236 17.77 -8.86 -20.28
C LEU A 236 18.86 -7.91 -19.74
N GLY A 237 20.04 -8.43 -19.41
CA GLY A 237 21.18 -7.63 -18.96
C GLY A 237 21.61 -6.59 -19.99
N VAL A 238 21.74 -7.00 -21.26
CA VAL A 238 22.07 -6.10 -22.38
C VAL A 238 20.99 -5.03 -22.57
N LEU A 239 19.71 -5.41 -22.48
CA LEU A 239 18.59 -4.46 -22.57
C LEU A 239 18.65 -3.41 -21.44
N LEU A 240 18.91 -3.85 -20.20
CA LEU A 240 19.02 -2.94 -19.06
C LEU A 240 20.21 -1.98 -19.21
N LEU A 241 21.35 -2.47 -19.69
CA LEU A 241 22.51 -1.62 -20.01
C LEU A 241 22.18 -0.60 -21.10
N ALA A 242 21.48 -1.00 -22.15
CA ALA A 242 21.06 -0.10 -23.23
C ALA A 242 20.12 1.00 -22.73
N VAL A 243 19.13 0.65 -21.90
CA VAL A 243 18.21 1.62 -21.29
C VAL A 243 18.95 2.56 -20.34
N SER A 244 19.85 2.02 -19.50
CA SER A 244 20.68 2.82 -18.61
C SER A 244 21.53 3.83 -19.38
N PHE A 245 22.14 3.38 -20.50
CA PHE A 245 22.96 4.25 -21.35
C PHE A 245 22.13 5.34 -22.04
N ALA A 246 20.95 5.01 -22.58
CA ALA A 246 20.05 5.98 -23.20
C ALA A 246 19.61 7.06 -22.20
N TYR A 247 19.21 6.65 -20.99
CA TYR A 247 18.81 7.56 -19.92
C TYR A 247 19.97 8.50 -19.51
N GLN A 248 21.18 7.95 -19.37
CA GLN A 248 22.35 8.74 -18.98
C GLN A 248 22.78 9.74 -20.07
N ARG A 249 22.66 9.35 -21.35
CA ARG A 249 22.98 10.20 -22.50
C ARG A 249 22.06 11.41 -22.63
N ASP A 250 20.77 11.26 -22.32
CA ASP A 250 19.82 12.36 -22.42
C ASP A 250 19.88 13.34 -21.23
N TRP A 251 20.38 12.91 -20.07
CA TRP A 251 20.55 13.73 -18.87
C TRP A 251 21.69 14.76 -18.95
N LEU A 252 22.71 14.53 -19.79
CA LEU A 252 23.90 15.39 -19.89
C LEU A 252 23.74 16.64 -20.79
N LYS A 253 22.58 16.83 -21.43
CA LYS A 253 22.27 18.04 -22.18
C LYS A 253 21.83 19.17 -21.24
N LEU A 254 22.80 19.74 -20.51
CA LEU A 254 22.59 20.95 -19.71
C LEU A 254 22.21 22.13 -20.62
N PRO A 255 21.28 23.02 -20.19
CA PRO A 255 20.91 24.19 -20.96
C PRO A 255 22.14 25.10 -21.10
N THR A 256 22.51 25.39 -22.35
CA THR A 256 23.52 26.38 -22.70
C THR A 256 23.13 27.71 -22.05
N ARG A 257 23.90 28.09 -21.02
CA ARG A 257 23.80 29.41 -20.38
C ARG A 257 24.03 30.46 -21.46
N LYS A 258 22.96 31.14 -21.90
CA LYS A 258 23.10 32.36 -22.71
C LYS A 258 23.83 33.39 -21.87
N THR A 259 25.04 33.73 -22.29
CA THR A 259 25.81 34.86 -21.76
C THR A 259 25.00 36.13 -22.02
N PRO A 260 24.88 37.07 -21.06
CA PRO A 260 24.24 38.35 -21.33
C PRO A 260 25.12 39.12 -22.31
N GLU A 261 24.56 39.52 -23.44
CA GLU A 261 25.17 40.53 -24.30
C GLU A 261 25.24 41.82 -23.47
N ALA A 262 26.46 42.22 -23.11
CA ALA A 262 26.72 43.51 -22.51
C ALA A 262 26.45 44.57 -23.59
N GLY A 263 25.45 45.42 -23.32
CA GLY A 263 25.36 46.72 -23.98
C GLY A 263 26.53 47.58 -23.54
N ASP A 264 27.27 48.11 -24.51
CA ASP A 264 27.27 49.53 -24.90
C ASP A 264 28.12 49.71 -26.18
#